data_AF-A0A374V7R4-F1
#
_entry.id   AF-A0A374V7R4-F1
#
_cell.length_a   1.000
_cell.length_b   1.000
_cell.length_c   1.000
_cell.angle_alpha   90.00
_cell.angle_beta   90.00
_cell.angle_gamma   90.00
#
_symmetry.space_group_name_H-M   'P 1'
#
loop_
_entity.id
_entity.type
_entity.pdbx_description
1 polymer ?
#
loop_
_entity_poly.entity_id
_entity_poly.type
_entity_poly.pdbx_seq_one_letter_code
_entity_poly.pdbx_strand_id
1 'polypeptide(L)'
;MNNKLFTFLDPFLGYIDNGRFFREPFRWFYVIFAVLNILFPIALLIKVIDMGLFKYIDGKSIVAFLLIFIIICAGAWGSFLLWMNRKERLKEIIKKDNEFIAIPVVSHLTQTLGEWLGLYIGVIGTLCSLVITVFAANEIRYILPMSGTIFFLLPIYGFLIVVFARLLAELYRALAAIANNTKKIADNTKKEVKQEEKLIDIEGTDLQE
;
A
#
# COMPACT_ATOMS: atom_id res chain seq x y z
N MET A 1 40.30 -15.85 -9.16
CA MET A 1 39.56 -16.84 -8.34
C MET A 1 38.22 -17.07 -9.02
N ASN A 2 38.00 -18.26 -9.60
CA ASN A 2 36.78 -18.57 -10.34
C ASN A 2 35.61 -18.72 -9.36
N ASN A 3 34.86 -17.65 -9.20
CA ASN A 3 33.83 -17.51 -8.20
C ASN A 3 32.55 -18.25 -8.60
N LYS A 4 32.55 -19.59 -8.54
CA LYS A 4 31.36 -20.43 -8.76
C LYS A 4 30.15 -19.98 -7.94
N LEU A 5 30.39 -19.37 -6.78
CA LEU A 5 29.37 -18.75 -5.92
C LEU A 5 28.71 -17.52 -6.58
N PHE A 6 29.50 -16.64 -7.21
CA PHE A 6 28.96 -15.50 -7.94
C PHE A 6 28.25 -15.97 -9.21
N THR A 7 28.78 -16.95 -9.93
CA THR A 7 28.09 -17.53 -11.11
C THR A 7 26.75 -18.21 -10.77
N PHE A 8 26.62 -18.76 -9.56
CA PHE A 8 25.36 -19.28 -9.02
C PHE A 8 24.39 -18.18 -8.60
N LEU A 9 24.90 -17.06 -8.08
CA LEU A 9 24.12 -15.91 -7.64
C LEU A 9 23.78 -14.93 -8.78
N ASP A 10 24.48 -14.98 -9.92
CA ASP A 10 24.29 -14.09 -11.07
C ASP A 10 22.84 -14.07 -11.61
N PRO A 11 22.09 -15.18 -11.67
CA PRO A 11 20.67 -15.14 -12.04
C PRO A 11 19.81 -14.39 -11.00
N PHE A 12 20.15 -14.50 -9.72
CA PHE A 12 19.45 -13.84 -8.62
C PHE A 12 19.80 -12.35 -8.54
N LEU A 13 21.08 -12.01 -8.64
CA LEU A 13 21.58 -10.63 -8.73
C LEU A 13 21.02 -9.95 -9.98
N GLY A 14 21.04 -10.62 -11.13
CA GLY A 14 20.40 -10.13 -12.35
C GLY A 14 18.87 -9.99 -12.24
N TYR A 15 18.20 -10.76 -11.38
CA TYR A 15 16.77 -10.58 -11.10
C TYR A 15 16.48 -9.34 -10.24
N ILE A 16 17.39 -9.01 -9.32
CA ILE A 16 17.39 -7.78 -8.51
C ILE A 16 17.68 -6.56 -9.39
N ASP A 17 18.76 -6.60 -10.16
CA ASP A 17 19.25 -5.47 -10.97
C ASP A 17 18.29 -5.12 -12.12
N ASN A 18 17.55 -6.09 -12.67
CA ASN A 18 16.53 -5.84 -13.70
C ASN A 18 15.23 -5.21 -13.17
N GLY A 19 15.11 -4.94 -11.86
CA GLY A 19 13.90 -4.40 -11.23
C GLY A 19 12.67 -5.34 -11.33
N ARG A 20 12.85 -6.60 -11.74
CA ARG A 20 11.80 -7.63 -11.71
C ARG A 20 11.52 -8.10 -10.28
N PHE A 21 12.54 -8.08 -9.44
CA PHE A 21 12.43 -8.33 -8.00
C PHE A 21 11.43 -7.43 -7.28
N PHE A 22 11.23 -6.18 -7.70
CA PHE A 22 10.25 -5.29 -7.09
C PHE A 22 8.86 -5.39 -7.74
N ARG A 23 8.75 -5.94 -8.95
CA ARG A 23 7.50 -5.99 -9.71
C ARG A 23 6.60 -7.14 -9.29
N GLU A 24 7.12 -8.36 -9.37
CA GLU A 24 6.28 -9.54 -9.18
C GLU A 24 5.93 -9.78 -7.72
N PRO A 25 6.86 -9.68 -6.74
CA PRO A 25 6.54 -9.86 -5.34
C PRO A 25 5.51 -8.85 -4.82
N PHE A 26 5.63 -7.56 -5.18
CA PHE A 26 4.63 -6.57 -4.78
C PHE A 26 3.28 -6.79 -5.47
N ARG A 27 3.25 -7.24 -6.73
CA ARG A 27 1.99 -7.62 -7.38
C ARG A 27 1.30 -8.77 -6.64
N TRP A 28 2.06 -9.82 -6.30
CA TRP A 28 1.55 -10.95 -5.51
C TRP A 28 1.09 -10.50 -4.12
N PHE A 29 1.83 -9.61 -3.48
CA PHE A 29 1.47 -9.01 -2.19
C PHE A 29 0.09 -8.33 -2.24
N TYR A 30 -0.15 -7.48 -3.26
CA TYR A 30 -1.46 -6.83 -3.44
C TYR A 30 -2.60 -7.84 -3.64
N VAL A 31 -2.35 -8.91 -4.40
CA VAL A 31 -3.34 -9.97 -4.63
C VAL A 31 -3.62 -10.75 -3.33
N ILE A 32 -2.58 -11.11 -2.58
CA ILE A 32 -2.71 -11.80 -1.30
C ILE A 32 -3.55 -10.96 -0.33
N PHE A 33 -3.23 -9.67 -0.17
CA PHE A 33 -4.01 -8.77 0.68
C PHE A 33 -5.46 -8.64 0.23
N ALA A 34 -5.72 -8.55 -1.08
CA ALA A 34 -7.08 -8.51 -1.59
C ALA A 34 -7.86 -9.79 -1.22
N VAL A 35 -7.27 -10.97 -1.41
CA VAL A 35 -7.90 -12.26 -1.08
C VAL A 35 -8.12 -12.39 0.42
N LEU A 36 -7.14 -12.00 1.25
CA LEU A 36 -7.26 -12.01 2.71
C LEU A 36 -8.44 -11.17 3.21
N ASN A 37 -8.71 -10.03 2.57
CA ASN A 37 -9.88 -9.21 2.91
C ASN A 37 -11.20 -9.96 2.68
N ILE A 38 -11.32 -10.76 1.62
CA ILE A 38 -12.52 -11.57 1.34
C ILE A 38 -12.64 -12.78 2.28
N LEU A 39 -11.51 -13.38 2.66
CA LEU A 39 -11.50 -14.50 3.60
C LEU A 39 -11.84 -14.07 5.04
N PHE A 40 -11.53 -12.83 5.40
CA PHE A 40 -11.71 -12.32 6.77
C PHE A 40 -13.17 -12.41 7.28
N PRO A 41 -14.21 -11.95 6.57
CA PRO A 41 -15.60 -12.13 7.00
C PRO A 41 -15.98 -13.61 7.17
N ILE A 42 -15.53 -14.49 6.27
CA ILE A 42 -15.84 -15.92 6.33
C ILE A 42 -15.21 -16.54 7.59
N ALA A 43 -13.93 -16.24 7.85
CA ALA A 43 -13.23 -16.69 9.05
C ALA A 43 -13.88 -16.16 10.34
N LEU A 44 -14.33 -14.90 10.33
CA LEU A 44 -15.06 -14.30 11.44
C LEU A 44 -16.37 -15.06 11.70
N LEU A 45 -17.13 -15.38 10.66
CA LEU A 45 -18.40 -16.11 10.78
C LEU A 45 -18.20 -17.50 11.37
N ILE A 46 -17.23 -18.26 10.85
CA ILE A 46 -16.89 -19.61 11.36
C ILE A 46 -16.56 -19.52 12.85
N LYS A 47 -15.69 -18.59 13.24
CA LYS A 47 -15.29 -18.40 14.63
C LYS A 47 -16.46 -18.08 15.56
N VAL A 48 -17.39 -17.24 15.11
CA VAL A 48 -18.59 -16.86 15.90
C VAL A 48 -19.54 -18.05 16.09
N ILE A 49 -19.70 -18.89 15.05
CA ILE A 49 -20.50 -20.11 15.11
C ILE A 49 -19.86 -21.14 16.05
N ASP A 50 -18.55 -21.36 15.92
CA ASP A 50 -17.79 -22.33 16.73
C ASP A 50 -17.81 -21.97 18.21
N MET A 51 -17.78 -20.68 18.53
CA MET A 51 -17.94 -20.17 19.90
C MET A 51 -19.35 -20.38 20.46
N GLY A 52 -20.30 -20.83 19.65
CA GLY A 52 -21.70 -21.00 20.05
C GLY A 52 -22.37 -19.68 20.41
N LEU A 53 -21.85 -18.54 19.95
CA LEU A 53 -22.26 -17.20 20.41
C LEU A 53 -23.78 -17.01 20.23
N PHE A 54 -24.33 -17.47 19.11
CA PHE A 54 -25.77 -17.42 18.81
C PHE A 54 -26.68 -18.18 19.76
N LYS A 55 -26.15 -19.12 20.57
CA LYS A 55 -26.95 -19.87 21.56
C LYS A 55 -27.19 -19.08 22.85
N TYR A 56 -26.35 -18.07 23.13
CA TYR A 56 -26.31 -17.37 24.42
C TYR A 56 -26.67 -15.89 24.32
N ILE A 57 -26.96 -15.39 23.12
CA ILE A 57 -27.30 -13.97 22.91
C ILE A 57 -28.77 -13.77 22.59
N ASP A 58 -29.28 -12.62 23.03
CA ASP A 58 -30.67 -12.22 22.78
C ASP A 58 -30.89 -11.92 21.30
N GLY A 59 -32.15 -12.04 20.84
CA GLY A 59 -32.53 -11.78 19.44
C GLY A 59 -32.10 -10.40 18.94
N LYS A 60 -32.08 -9.38 19.80
CA LYS A 60 -31.59 -8.02 19.49
C LYS A 60 -30.12 -8.02 19.09
N SER A 61 -29.29 -8.76 19.81
CA SER A 61 -27.85 -8.89 19.55
C SER A 61 -27.57 -9.71 18.30
N ILE A 62 -28.45 -10.68 17.96
CA ILE A 62 -28.37 -11.44 16.71
C ILE A 62 -28.59 -10.49 15.51
N VAL A 63 -29.60 -9.62 15.57
CA VAL A 63 -29.85 -8.62 14.52
C VAL A 63 -28.69 -7.65 14.39
N ALA A 64 -28.14 -7.16 15.51
CA ALA A 64 -26.98 -6.28 15.51
C ALA A 64 -25.75 -6.94 14.85
N PHE A 65 -25.51 -8.21 15.18
CA PHE A 65 -24.43 -8.99 14.57
C PHE A 65 -24.62 -9.11 13.05
N LEU A 66 -25.82 -9.44 12.57
CA LEU A 66 -26.09 -9.55 11.13
C LEU A 66 -25.84 -8.23 10.39
N LEU A 67 -26.25 -7.10 10.98
CA LEU A 67 -25.98 -5.77 10.41
C LEU A 67 -24.47 -5.46 10.36
N ILE A 68 -23.75 -5.71 11.45
CA ILE A 68 -22.29 -5.56 11.50
C ILE A 68 -21.62 -6.47 10.47
N PHE A 69 -22.09 -7.70 10.33
CA PHE A 69 -21.56 -8.67 9.39
C PHE A 69 -21.73 -8.20 7.94
N ILE A 70 -22.91 -7.67 7.58
CA ILE A 70 -23.15 -7.07 6.25
C ILE A 70 -22.19 -5.89 6.01
N ILE A 71 -22.01 -5.03 7.00
CA ILE A 71 -21.07 -3.89 6.92
C ILE A 71 -19.63 -4.40 6.70
N ILE A 72 -19.21 -5.43 7.43
CA ILE A 72 -17.89 -6.05 7.28
C ILE A 72 -17.72 -6.69 5.90
N CYS A 73 -18.74 -7.38 5.38
CA CYS A 73 -18.73 -7.92 4.01
C CYS A 73 -18.61 -6.82 2.96
N ALA A 74 -19.35 -5.72 3.12
CA ALA A 74 -19.23 -4.56 2.24
C ALA A 74 -17.83 -3.93 2.31
N GLY A 75 -17.27 -3.80 3.51
CA GLY A 75 -15.90 -3.32 3.73
C GLY A 75 -14.84 -4.23 3.11
N ALA A 76 -15.00 -5.54 3.25
CA ALA A 76 -14.14 -6.56 2.64
C ALA A 76 -14.19 -6.49 1.11
N TRP A 77 -15.39 -6.37 0.53
CA TRP A 77 -15.57 -6.21 -0.90
C TRP A 77 -14.97 -4.91 -1.43
N GLY A 78 -15.27 -3.78 -0.78
CA GLY A 78 -14.69 -2.48 -1.14
C GLY A 78 -13.16 -2.49 -1.05
N SER A 79 -12.61 -3.15 -0.04
CA SER A 79 -11.16 -3.32 0.12
C SER A 79 -10.56 -4.19 -0.97
N PHE A 80 -11.19 -5.31 -1.31
CA PHE A 80 -10.77 -6.15 -2.43
C PHE A 80 -10.70 -5.34 -3.73
N LEU A 81 -11.74 -4.56 -4.03
CA LEU A 81 -11.76 -3.67 -5.21
C LEU A 81 -10.64 -2.63 -5.17
N LEU A 82 -10.39 -2.02 -4.00
CA LEU A 82 -9.30 -1.06 -3.81
C LEU A 82 -7.94 -1.69 -4.13
N TRP A 83 -7.62 -2.83 -3.52
CA TRP A 83 -6.34 -3.52 -3.73
C TRP A 83 -6.18 -4.00 -5.18
N MET A 84 -7.24 -4.51 -5.80
CA MET A 84 -7.20 -4.99 -7.18
C MET A 84 -7.04 -3.86 -8.20
N ASN A 85 -7.73 -2.73 -8.03
CA ASN A 85 -7.58 -1.55 -8.88
C ASN A 85 -6.16 -0.94 -8.76
N ARG A 86 -5.62 -0.86 -7.54
CA ARG A 86 -4.26 -0.32 -7.32
C ARG A 86 -3.17 -1.23 -7.87
N LYS A 87 -3.38 -2.56 -7.92
CA LYS A 87 -2.48 -3.51 -8.58
C LYS A 87 -2.30 -3.20 -10.08
N GLU A 88 -3.35 -2.77 -10.77
CA GLU A 88 -3.28 -2.46 -12.20
C GLU A 88 -2.43 -1.23 -12.47
N ARG A 89 -2.57 -0.18 -11.64
CA ARG A 89 -1.75 1.04 -11.70
C ARG A 89 -0.26 0.79 -11.42
N LEU A 90 0.06 -0.25 -10.63
CA LEU A 90 1.44 -0.67 -10.41
C LEU A 90 2.14 -1.08 -11.73
N LYS A 91 1.40 -1.60 -12.72
CA LYS A 91 1.97 -1.96 -14.03
C LYS A 91 2.38 -0.73 -14.85
N GLU A 92 1.66 0.38 -14.71
CA GLU A 92 1.90 1.60 -15.49
C GLU A 92 3.10 2.40 -14.98
N ILE A 93 3.27 2.45 -13.65
CA ILE A 93 4.36 3.18 -12.98
C ILE A 93 5.71 2.49 -13.22
N ILE A 94 5.71 1.18 -13.51
CA ILE A 94 6.90 0.38 -13.74
C ILE A 94 7.15 0.17 -15.24
N LYS A 95 6.96 1.23 -16.05
CA LYS A 95 7.56 1.31 -17.39
C LYS A 95 9.07 1.53 -17.27
N LYS A 96 9.80 0.85 -18.14
CA LYS A 96 11.16 0.31 -18.01
C LYS A 96 12.32 1.33 -17.97
N ASP A 97 12.06 2.62 -17.77
CA ASP A 97 13.05 3.70 -18.04
C ASP A 97 13.50 4.50 -16.79
N ASN A 98 13.03 4.16 -15.59
CA ASN A 98 13.47 4.81 -14.34
C ASN A 98 14.36 3.86 -13.53
N GLU A 99 15.52 4.35 -13.09
CA GLU A 99 16.49 3.58 -12.31
C GLU A 99 16.09 3.43 -10.84
N PHE A 100 15.44 4.45 -10.26
CA PHE A 100 14.86 4.38 -8.91
C PHE A 100 13.42 3.83 -8.93
N ILE A 101 13.28 2.50 -8.97
CA ILE A 101 11.97 1.80 -9.03
C ILE A 101 11.35 1.57 -7.64
N ALA A 102 12.17 1.40 -6.60
CA ALA A 102 11.69 1.04 -5.27
C ALA A 102 10.91 2.18 -4.57
N ILE A 103 11.38 3.43 -4.69
CA ILE A 103 10.78 4.58 -4.00
C ILE A 103 9.34 4.85 -4.49
N PRO A 104 9.05 4.87 -5.81
CA PRO A 104 7.67 4.99 -6.31
C PRO A 104 6.76 3.83 -5.87
N VAL A 105 7.28 2.60 -5.80
CA VAL A 105 6.51 1.42 -5.35
C VAL A 105 6.13 1.55 -3.89
N VAL A 106 7.07 1.93 -3.01
CA VAL A 106 6.80 2.16 -1.58
C VAL A 106 5.81 3.31 -1.38
N SER A 107 5.94 4.41 -2.13
CA SER A 107 4.95 5.49 -2.13
C SER A 107 3.54 4.98 -2.41
N HIS A 108 3.39 4.15 -3.44
CA HIS A 108 2.09 3.61 -3.84
C HIS A 108 1.51 2.67 -2.78
N LEU A 109 2.36 1.85 -2.16
CA LEU A 109 1.97 0.99 -1.05
C LEU A 109 1.52 1.80 0.18
N THR A 110 2.30 2.80 0.58
CA THR A 110 1.97 3.68 1.71
C THR A 110 0.63 4.38 1.50
N GLN A 111 0.38 4.90 0.30
CA GLN A 111 -0.93 5.48 -0.03
C GLN A 111 -2.05 4.42 0.06
N THR A 112 -1.84 3.23 -0.51
CA THR A 112 -2.85 2.17 -0.53
C THR A 112 -3.20 1.70 0.89
N LEU A 113 -2.19 1.52 1.74
CA LEU A 113 -2.37 1.15 3.15
C LEU A 113 -3.12 2.23 3.92
N GLY A 114 -2.78 3.50 3.71
CA GLY A 114 -3.48 4.62 4.35
C GLY A 114 -4.94 4.74 3.94
N GLU A 115 -5.23 4.62 2.64
CA GLU A 115 -6.61 4.63 2.12
C GLU A 115 -7.42 3.44 2.67
N TRP A 116 -6.81 2.25 2.72
CA TRP A 116 -7.43 1.04 3.26
C TRP A 116 -7.70 1.13 4.77
N LEU A 117 -6.70 1.52 5.57
CA LEU A 117 -6.85 1.70 7.02
C LEU A 117 -7.83 2.83 7.35
N GLY A 118 -7.75 3.94 6.61
CA GLY A 118 -8.65 5.07 6.77
C GLY A 118 -10.10 4.72 6.48
N LEU A 119 -10.37 3.89 5.47
CA LEU A 119 -11.70 3.35 5.19
C LEU A 119 -12.19 2.45 6.32
N TYR A 120 -11.36 1.54 6.81
CA TYR A 120 -11.74 0.63 7.90
C TYR A 120 -12.02 1.36 9.21
N ILE A 121 -11.16 2.30 9.59
CA ILE A 121 -11.32 3.05 10.85
C ILE A 121 -12.42 4.10 10.71
N GLY A 122 -12.39 4.88 9.64
CA GLY A 122 -13.25 6.05 9.47
C GLY A 122 -14.66 5.75 9.00
N VAL A 123 -14.87 4.72 8.17
CA VAL A 123 -16.19 4.40 7.59
C VAL A 123 -16.75 3.14 8.21
N ILE A 124 -16.03 2.02 8.10
CA ILE A 124 -16.51 0.72 8.58
C ILE A 124 -16.63 0.72 10.11
N GLY A 125 -15.60 1.19 10.82
CA GLY A 125 -15.59 1.31 12.27
C GLY A 125 -16.71 2.20 12.79
N THR A 126 -16.92 3.34 12.12
CA THR A 126 -18.01 4.29 12.37
C THR A 126 -19.39 3.63 12.22
N LEU A 127 -19.64 2.92 11.11
CA LEU A 127 -20.90 2.21 10.87
C LEU A 127 -21.12 1.09 11.91
N CYS A 128 -20.09 0.29 12.20
CA CYS A 128 -20.16 -0.74 13.23
C CYS A 128 -20.44 -0.13 14.62
N SER A 129 -19.79 0.97 14.95
CA SER A 129 -20.02 1.68 16.21
C SER A 129 -21.46 2.15 16.35
N LEU A 130 -22.10 2.64 15.28
CA LEU A 130 -23.53 3.01 15.33
C LEU A 130 -24.42 1.82 15.65
N VAL A 131 -24.20 0.69 14.97
CA VAL A 131 -24.99 -0.51 15.21
C VAL A 131 -24.82 -0.97 16.67
N ILE A 132 -23.58 -0.97 17.18
CA ILE A 132 -23.31 -1.32 18.57
C ILE A 132 -23.99 -0.33 19.53
N THR A 133 -23.90 0.98 19.28
CA THR A 133 -24.53 1.99 20.13
C THR A 133 -26.05 1.85 20.14
N VAL A 134 -26.69 1.67 18.99
CA VAL A 134 -28.15 1.54 18.91
C VAL A 134 -28.65 0.25 19.57
N PHE A 135 -27.97 -0.87 19.30
CA PHE A 135 -28.47 -2.18 19.71
C PHE A 135 -27.92 -2.67 21.05
N ALA A 136 -26.77 -2.18 21.51
CA ALA A 136 -26.06 -2.76 22.64
C ALA A 136 -25.41 -1.74 23.60
N ALA A 137 -25.66 -0.43 23.45
CA ALA A 137 -25.09 0.59 24.35
C ALA A 137 -25.44 0.41 25.83
N ASN A 138 -26.61 -0.15 26.16
CA ASN A 138 -27.01 -0.33 27.57
C ASN A 138 -26.34 -1.55 28.22
N GLU A 139 -26.13 -2.63 27.47
CA GLU A 139 -25.57 -3.89 28.01
C GLU A 139 -24.04 -3.87 28.05
N ILE A 140 -23.39 -3.28 27.03
CA ILE A 140 -21.93 -3.28 26.93
C ILE A 140 -21.31 -2.09 27.70
N ARG A 141 -22.12 -1.17 28.24
CA ARG A 141 -21.65 0.03 28.97
C ARG A 141 -20.70 -0.31 30.13
N TYR A 142 -20.89 -1.48 30.73
CA TYR A 142 -20.10 -1.98 31.87
C TYR A 142 -18.79 -2.65 31.46
N ILE A 143 -18.68 -3.14 30.22
CA ILE A 143 -17.51 -3.87 29.70
C ILE A 143 -16.60 -2.95 28.89
N LEU A 144 -17.22 -2.07 28.10
CA LEU A 144 -16.55 -1.06 27.31
C LEU A 144 -17.30 0.24 27.59
N PRO A 145 -16.72 1.17 28.37
CA PRO A 145 -17.22 2.54 28.49
C PRO A 145 -16.94 3.28 27.17
N MET A 146 -17.47 2.76 26.07
CA MET A 146 -17.56 3.43 24.80
C MET A 146 -18.56 4.55 25.01
N SER A 147 -18.06 5.71 25.41
CA SER A 147 -18.83 6.93 25.35
C SER A 147 -19.38 7.02 23.93
N GLY A 148 -20.68 7.28 23.77
CA GLY A 148 -21.33 7.44 22.45
C GLY A 148 -20.66 8.50 21.55
N THR A 149 -19.65 9.21 22.08
CA THR A 149 -18.78 10.15 21.39
C THR A 149 -17.75 9.49 20.45
N ILE A 150 -17.40 8.21 20.62
CA ILE A 150 -16.32 7.59 19.82
C ILE A 150 -16.66 7.51 18.32
N PHE A 151 -17.95 7.39 18.00
CA PHE A 151 -18.46 7.45 16.63
C PHE A 151 -18.07 8.76 15.92
N PHE A 152 -17.97 9.89 16.63
CA PHE A 152 -17.55 11.15 16.04
C PHE A 152 -16.03 11.23 15.83
N LEU A 153 -15.26 10.51 16.64
CA LEU A 153 -13.80 10.50 16.55
C LEU A 153 -13.28 9.56 15.45
N LEU A 154 -13.96 8.45 15.21
CA LEU A 154 -13.54 7.46 14.21
C LEU A 154 -13.39 8.04 12.78
N PRO A 155 -14.34 8.83 12.24
CA PRO A 155 -14.16 9.51 10.95
C PRO A 155 -12.97 10.46 10.93
N ILE A 156 -12.73 11.18 12.03
CA ILE A 156 -11.61 12.11 12.15
C ILE A 156 -10.29 11.34 12.11
N TYR A 157 -10.18 10.25 12.87
CA TYR A 157 -8.99 9.39 12.84
C TYR A 157 -8.79 8.77 11.46
N GLY A 158 -9.84 8.24 10.84
CA GLY A 158 -9.77 7.69 9.49
C GLY A 158 -9.28 8.73 8.48
N PHE A 159 -9.82 9.95 8.53
CA PHE A 159 -9.40 11.06 7.68
C PHE A 159 -7.92 11.43 7.90
N LEU A 160 -7.48 11.59 9.15
CA LEU A 160 -6.09 11.92 9.48
C LEU A 160 -5.12 10.84 8.99
N ILE A 161 -5.49 9.56 9.09
CA ILE A 161 -4.69 8.45 8.57
C ILE A 161 -4.53 8.57 7.05
N VAL A 162 -5.62 8.84 6.31
CA VAL A 162 -5.55 9.02 4.85
C VAL A 162 -4.67 10.20 4.48
N VAL A 163 -4.86 11.35 5.13
CA VAL A 163 -4.09 12.58 4.85
C VAL A 163 -2.61 12.35 5.11
N PHE A 164 -2.26 11.78 6.26
CA PHE A 164 -0.87 11.56 6.62
C PHE A 164 -0.19 10.54 5.69
N ALA A 165 -0.87 9.44 5.36
CA ALA A 165 -0.34 8.47 4.42
C ALA A 165 -0.18 9.05 3.00
N ARG A 166 -1.09 9.92 2.56
CA ARG A 166 -0.97 10.62 1.28
C ARG A 166 0.22 11.58 1.29
N LEU A 167 0.42 12.34 2.37
CA LEU A 167 1.58 13.21 2.53
C LEU A 167 2.90 12.43 2.47
N LEU A 168 2.99 11.30 3.17
CA LEU A 168 4.16 10.41 3.10
C LEU A 168 4.39 9.88 1.68
N ALA A 169 3.32 9.44 1.00
CA ALA A 169 3.41 8.93 -0.36
C ALA A 169 3.91 10.02 -1.33
N GLU A 170 3.44 11.26 -1.19
CA GLU A 170 3.89 12.40 -2.00
C GLU A 170 5.35 12.76 -1.73
N LEU A 171 5.78 12.75 -0.47
CA LEU A 171 7.19 12.96 -0.09
C LEU A 171 8.10 11.94 -0.78
N TYR A 172 7.72 10.66 -0.78
CA TYR A 172 8.48 9.62 -1.48
C TYR A 172 8.55 9.86 -2.99
N ARG A 173 7.46 10.31 -3.63
CA ARG A 173 7.49 10.63 -5.08
C ARG A 173 8.38 11.82 -5.38
N ALA A 174 8.34 12.86 -4.55
CA ALA A 174 9.18 14.03 -4.68
C ALA A 174 10.66 13.64 -4.58
N LEU A 175 11.02 12.81 -3.60
CA LEU A 175 12.38 12.27 -3.46
C LEU A 175 12.81 11.46 -4.68
N ALA A 176 11.93 10.59 -5.21
CA ALA A 176 12.22 9.83 -6.42
C ALA A 176 12.43 10.73 -7.64
N ALA A 177 11.61 11.77 -7.80
CA ALA A 177 11.74 12.72 -8.90
C ALA A 177 13.05 13.53 -8.81
N ILE A 178 13.41 14.00 -7.61
CA ILE A 178 14.67 14.71 -7.38
C ILE A 178 15.85 13.80 -7.69
N ALA A 179 15.85 12.56 -7.18
CA ALA A 179 16.93 11.61 -7.41
C ALA A 179 17.11 11.28 -8.90
N ASN A 180 16.01 11.00 -9.62
CA ASN A 180 16.04 10.72 -11.05
C ASN A 180 16.54 11.95 -11.86
N ASN A 181 16.03 13.15 -11.57
CA ASN A 181 16.39 14.36 -12.30
C ASN A 181 17.84 14.77 -12.06
N THR A 182 18.32 14.75 -10.81
CA THR A 182 19.71 15.07 -10.46
C THR A 182 20.69 14.13 -11.16
N LYS A 183 20.38 12.83 -11.22
CA LYS A 183 21.21 11.88 -11.97
C LYS A 183 21.23 12.21 -13.46
N LYS A 184 20.07 12.47 -14.06
CA LYS A 184 19.98 12.81 -15.49
C LYS A 184 20.81 14.06 -15.83
N ILE A 185 20.81 15.06 -14.96
CA ILE A 185 21.65 16.25 -15.10
C ILE A 185 23.13 15.85 -15.06
N ALA A 186 23.55 15.08 -14.05
CA ALA A 186 24.95 14.65 -13.91
C ALA A 186 25.45 13.81 -15.11
N ASP A 187 24.61 12.93 -15.65
CA ASP A 187 24.95 12.11 -16.82
C ASP A 187 25.03 12.93 -18.10
N ASN A 188 24.17 13.94 -18.26
CA ASN A 188 24.24 14.88 -19.40
C ASN A 188 25.50 15.75 -19.33
N THR A 189 25.83 16.31 -18.17
CA THR A 189 27.04 17.11 -17.97
C THR A 189 28.31 16.29 -18.28
N LYS A 190 28.37 15.02 -17.87
CA LYS A 190 29.50 14.13 -18.23
C LYS A 190 29.63 13.91 -19.73
N LYS A 191 28.51 13.83 -20.46
CA LYS A 191 28.52 13.67 -21.92
C LYS A 191 28.99 14.94 -22.62
N GLU A 192 28.55 16.11 -22.13
CA GLU A 192 28.97 17.41 -22.64
C GLU A 192 30.49 17.61 -22.46
N VAL A 193 31.02 17.39 -21.24
CA VAL A 193 32.47 17.49 -20.98
C VAL A 193 33.27 16.53 -21.88
N LYS A 194 32.81 15.30 -22.07
CA LYS A 194 33.49 14.33 -22.93
C LYS A 194 33.39 14.68 -24.42
N GLN A 195 32.37 15.43 -24.84
CA GLN A 195 32.27 15.96 -26.19
C GLN A 195 33.19 17.16 -26.39
N GLU A 196 33.29 18.06 -25.42
CA GLU A 196 34.21 19.19 -25.45
C GLU A 196 35.68 18.72 -25.48
N GLU A 197 36.07 17.77 -24.63
CA GLU A 197 37.42 17.17 -24.65
C GLU A 197 37.77 16.60 -26.04
N LYS A 198 36.83 15.88 -26.66
CA LYS A 198 37.04 15.33 -28.01
C LYS A 198 37.17 16.41 -29.08
N LEU A 199 36.45 17.52 -28.96
CA LEU A 199 36.56 18.63 -29.91
C LEU A 199 37.92 19.32 -29.78
N ILE A 200 38.38 19.54 -28.54
CA ILE A 200 39.69 20.14 -28.25
C ILE A 200 40.82 19.25 -28.79
N ASP A 201 40.72 17.92 -28.63
CA ASP A 201 41.72 16.99 -29.18
C ASP A 201 41.77 17.07 -30.71
N ILE A 202 40.64 17.21 -31.41
CA ILE A 202 40.59 17.33 -32.87
C ILE A 202 41.23 18.65 -33.33
N GLU A 203 40.83 19.80 -32.75
CA GLU A 203 41.40 21.11 -33.09
C GLU A 203 42.91 21.20 -32.75
N GLY A 204 43.36 20.54 -31.67
CA GLY A 204 44.76 20.49 -31.29
C GLY A 204 45.63 19.64 -32.23
N THR A 205 45.04 18.67 -32.94
CA THR A 205 45.75 17.83 -33.92
C THR A 205 45.89 18.53 -35.27
N ASP A 206 44.87 19.28 -35.70
CA ASP A 206 44.88 20.05 -36.96
C ASP A 206 45.84 21.27 -36.93
N LEU A 207 46.26 21.73 -35.75
CA LEU A 207 47.22 22.83 -35.58
C LEU A 207 48.69 22.36 -35.58
N GLN A 208 48.95 21.05 -35.64
CA GLN A 208 50.31 20.46 -35.64
C GLN A 208 50.76 19.91 -37.00
N GLU A 209 49.92 19.96 -38.03
CA GLU A 209 50.28 19.71 -39.45
C GLU A 209 50.49 21.03 -40.23
#